data_AF-A0A945HX81-F1
#
_entry.id   AF-A0A945HX81-F1
#
_cell.length_a   1.000
_cell.length_b   1.000
_cell.length_c   1.000
_cell.angle_alpha   90.00
_cell.angle_beta   90.00
_cell.angle_gamma   90.00
#
_symmetry.space_group_name_H-M   'P 1'
#
loop_
_entity.id
_entity.type
_entity.pdbx_description
1 polymer ?
#
loop_
_entity_poly.entity_id
_entity_poly.type
_entity_poly.pdbx_seq_one_letter_code
_entity_poly.pdbx_strand_id
1 'polypeptide(L)'
;AFSKKVIIVSPTSFFAYLQTVLQGLKALEIEKKAEDIMKNVEKLGKHINSHDAYMQKLGNSLGTTVNMYNSTYTEFKKIDKDVYKITDGQAGGEITPEIIEKPKIEI
;
A
#
# COMPACT_ATOMS: atom_id res chain seq x y z
N ALA A 1 57.40 -35.48 3.44
CA ALA A 1 56.00 -35.23 3.87
C ALA A 1 55.54 -33.81 3.54
N PHE A 2 56.28 -32.76 3.95
CA PHE A 2 55.93 -31.35 3.68
C PHE A 2 55.96 -30.94 2.18
N SER A 3 56.68 -31.67 1.31
CA SER A 3 56.66 -31.43 -0.14
C SER A 3 55.38 -31.86 -0.85
N LYS A 4 54.52 -32.67 -0.21
CA LYS A 4 53.28 -33.22 -0.81
C LYS A 4 51.99 -32.63 -0.24
N LYS A 5 52.06 -31.53 0.55
CA LYS A 5 50.90 -30.89 1.22
C LYS A 5 50.00 -31.90 1.94
N VAL A 6 50.61 -32.77 2.76
CA VAL A 6 49.88 -33.78 3.54
C VAL A 6 49.53 -33.21 4.91
N ILE A 7 48.25 -33.28 5.28
CA ILE A 7 47.78 -32.94 6.62
C ILE A 7 47.69 -34.24 7.42
N ILE A 8 48.43 -34.33 8.53
CA ILE A 8 48.33 -35.48 9.44
C ILE A 8 47.09 -35.27 10.31
N VAL A 9 46.19 -36.25 10.31
CA VAL A 9 44.92 -36.15 11.02
C VAL A 9 44.69 -37.38 11.91
N SER A 10 44.03 -37.16 13.04
CA SER A 10 43.38 -38.21 13.81
C SER A 10 41.90 -38.31 13.39
N PRO A 11 41.19 -39.39 13.74
CA PRO A 11 39.76 -39.49 13.48
C PRO A 11 38.97 -38.26 14.00
N THR A 12 39.37 -37.72 15.15
CA THR A 12 38.75 -36.54 15.76
C THR A 12 39.04 -35.25 14.98
N SER A 13 40.27 -35.01 14.53
CA SER A 13 40.60 -33.79 13.79
C SER A 13 40.01 -33.80 12.38
N PHE A 14 39.92 -34.96 11.74
CA PHE A 14 39.23 -35.10 10.47
C PHE A 14 37.72 -34.87 10.59
N PHE A 15 37.08 -35.44 11.63
CA PHE A 15 35.68 -35.21 11.92
C PHE A 15 35.37 -33.72 12.17
N ALA A 16 36.19 -33.03 12.97
CA ALA A 16 36.03 -31.60 13.24
C ALA A 16 36.17 -30.73 11.96
N TYR A 17 37.07 -31.13 11.05
CA TYR A 17 37.21 -30.46 9.75
C TYR A 17 35.95 -30.60 8.91
N LEU A 18 35.43 -31.83 8.76
CA LEU A 18 34.19 -32.09 8.02
C LEU A 18 33.00 -31.34 8.63
N GLN A 19 32.92 -31.28 9.97
CA GLN A 19 31.89 -30.53 10.68
C GLN A 19 31.95 -29.03 10.33
N THR A 20 33.14 -28.44 10.32
CA THR A 20 33.35 -27.04 9.91
C THR A 20 32.93 -26.81 8.46
N VAL A 21 33.27 -27.73 7.55
CA VAL A 21 32.86 -27.65 6.14
C VAL A 21 31.33 -27.72 6.01
N LEU A 22 30.68 -28.65 6.70
CA LEU A 22 29.21 -28.75 6.71
C LEU A 22 28.55 -27.49 7.26
N GLN A 23 29.13 -26.89 8.30
CA GLN A 23 28.61 -25.64 8.87
C GLN A 23 28.77 -24.47 7.89
N GLY A 24 29.88 -24.39 7.17
CA GLY A 24 30.09 -23.42 6.09
C GLY A 24 29.07 -23.58 4.95
N LEU A 25 28.80 -24.81 4.51
CA LEU A 25 27.79 -25.09 3.48
C LEU A 25 26.37 -24.67 3.92
N LYS A 26 25.99 -24.94 5.17
CA LYS A 26 24.70 -24.48 5.73
C LYS A 26 24.61 -22.96 5.80
N ALA A 27 25.70 -22.29 6.19
CA ALA A 27 25.74 -20.83 6.23
C ALA A 27 25.51 -20.20 4.84
N LEU A 28 26.14 -20.75 3.80
CA LEU A 28 25.93 -20.32 2.41
C LEU A 28 24.48 -20.49 1.94
N GLU A 29 23.80 -21.55 2.37
CA GLU A 29 22.38 -21.75 2.05
C GLU A 29 21.48 -20.72 2.75
N ILE A 30 21.78 -20.41 4.02
CA ILE A 30 21.06 -19.39 4.79
C ILE A 30 21.25 -18.00 4.16
N GLU A 31 22.48 -17.67 3.75
CA GLU A 31 22.80 -16.40 3.09
C GLU A 31 21.97 -16.20 1.81
N LYS A 32 21.90 -17.22 0.94
CA LYS A 32 21.07 -17.17 -0.27
C LYS A 32 19.59 -16.96 0.03
N LYS A 33 19.06 -17.66 1.04
CA LYS A 33 17.65 -17.47 1.48
C LYS A 33 17.42 -16.06 2.02
N ALA A 34 18.39 -15.50 2.75
CA ALA A 34 18.30 -14.13 3.26
C ALA A 34 18.28 -13.10 2.12
N GLU A 35 19.11 -13.30 1.08
CA GLU A 35 19.09 -12.45 -0.12
C GLU A 35 17.72 -12.46 -0.81
N ASP A 36 17.12 -13.64 -0.97
CA ASP A 36 15.79 -13.78 -1.56
C ASP A 36 14.70 -13.13 -0.68
N ILE A 37 14.78 -13.27 0.65
CA ILE A 37 13.87 -12.58 1.58
C ILE A 37 13.98 -11.06 1.40
N MET A 38 15.19 -10.52 1.33
CA MET A 38 15.40 -9.07 1.13
C MET A 38 14.78 -8.57 -0.18
N LYS A 39 14.98 -9.29 -1.29
CA LYS A 39 14.37 -8.95 -2.59
C LYS A 39 12.83 -8.95 -2.51
N ASN A 40 12.24 -9.92 -1.81
CA ASN A 40 10.79 -9.99 -1.64
C ASN A 40 10.26 -8.86 -0.75
N VAL A 41 10.97 -8.50 0.31
CA VAL A 41 10.62 -7.37 1.18
C VAL A 41 10.67 -6.06 0.40
N GLU A 42 11.68 -5.85 -0.44
CA GLU A 42 11.78 -4.66 -1.30
C GLU A 42 10.59 -4.58 -2.28
N LYS A 43 10.26 -5.70 -2.93
CA LYS A 43 9.10 -5.79 -3.83
C LYS A 43 7.79 -5.49 -3.11
N LEU A 44 7.63 -6.01 -1.88
CA LEU A 44 6.46 -5.74 -1.06
C LEU A 44 6.36 -4.24 -0.69
N GLY A 45 7.48 -3.61 -0.32
CA GLY A 45 7.53 -2.17 -0.07
C GLY A 45 7.09 -1.35 -1.28
N LYS A 46 7.55 -1.72 -2.48
CA LYS A 46 7.11 -1.09 -3.74
C LYS A 46 5.61 -1.23 -3.97
N HIS A 47 5.05 -2.42 -3.72
CA HIS A 47 3.60 -2.65 -3.87
C HIS A 47 2.79 -1.81 -2.88
N ILE A 48 3.18 -1.76 -1.61
CA ILE A 48 2.51 -0.96 -0.58
C ILE A 48 2.49 0.52 -0.97
N ASN A 49 3.65 1.08 -1.34
CA ASN A 49 3.75 2.48 -1.74
C ASN A 49 2.89 2.79 -2.98
N SER A 50 2.84 1.88 -3.94
CA SER A 50 1.99 2.06 -5.13
C SER A 50 0.51 2.10 -4.77
N HIS A 51 0.06 1.21 -3.87
CA HIS A 51 -1.32 1.17 -3.40
C HIS A 51 -1.69 2.40 -2.58
N ASP A 52 -0.80 2.88 -1.72
CA ASP A 52 -1.00 4.11 -0.96
C ASP A 52 -1.19 5.31 -1.91
N ALA A 53 -0.33 5.43 -2.92
CA ALA A 53 -0.47 6.48 -3.95
C ALA A 53 -1.81 6.39 -4.72
N TYR A 54 -2.32 5.18 -4.98
CA TYR A 54 -3.65 5.01 -5.56
C TYR A 54 -4.76 5.44 -4.60
N MET A 55 -4.65 5.12 -3.31
CA MET A 55 -5.63 5.51 -2.29
C MET A 55 -5.68 7.02 -2.09
N GLN A 56 -4.54 7.71 -2.09
CA GLN A 56 -4.48 9.16 -2.04
C GLN A 56 -5.20 9.81 -3.24
N LYS A 57 -4.94 9.30 -4.45
CA LYS A 57 -5.64 9.77 -5.67
C LYS A 57 -7.14 9.52 -5.59
N LEU A 58 -7.55 8.35 -5.12
CA LEU A 58 -8.96 8.00 -4.91
C LEU A 58 -9.63 8.97 -3.94
N GLY A 59 -8.98 9.27 -2.80
CA GLY A 59 -9.46 10.25 -1.83
C GLY A 59 -9.69 11.63 -2.44
N ASN A 60 -8.74 12.10 -3.27
CA ASN A 60 -8.89 13.37 -4.00
C ASN A 60 -10.06 13.37 -4.98
N SER A 61 -10.24 12.27 -5.73
CA SER A 61 -11.39 12.11 -6.63
C SER A 61 -12.71 12.09 -5.87
N LEU A 62 -12.78 11.38 -4.74
CA LEU A 62 -13.96 11.38 -3.87
C LEU A 62 -14.28 12.77 -3.34
N GLY A 63 -13.27 13.54 -2.90
CA GLY A 63 -13.45 14.94 -2.51
C GLY A 63 -14.03 15.80 -3.64
N THR A 64 -13.62 15.54 -4.88
CA THR A 64 -14.14 16.21 -6.08
C THR A 64 -15.60 15.83 -6.35
N THR A 65 -15.94 14.55 -6.27
CA THR A 65 -17.32 14.08 -6.43
C THR A 65 -18.25 14.64 -5.35
N VAL A 66 -17.80 14.69 -4.09
CA VAL A 66 -18.57 15.28 -2.99
C VAL A 66 -18.80 16.78 -3.21
N ASN A 67 -17.79 17.52 -3.70
CA ASN A 67 -17.97 18.91 -4.09
C ASN A 67 -19.06 19.07 -5.16
N MET A 68 -18.98 18.26 -6.21
CA MET A 68 -19.92 18.32 -7.33
C MET A 68 -21.34 17.94 -6.89
N TYR A 69 -21.49 16.97 -6.01
CA TYR A 69 -22.78 16.62 -5.40
C TYR A 69 -23.35 17.81 -4.62
N ASN A 70 -22.58 18.38 -3.69
CA ASN A 70 -23.03 19.48 -2.84
C ASN A 70 -23.40 20.73 -3.65
N SER A 71 -22.59 21.08 -4.67
CA SER A 71 -22.88 22.22 -5.54
C SER A 71 -24.14 21.98 -6.37
N THR A 72 -24.28 20.79 -6.97
CA THR A 72 -25.44 20.44 -7.80
C THR A 72 -26.72 20.43 -6.97
N TYR A 73 -26.68 19.91 -5.74
CA TYR A 73 -27.86 19.89 -4.87
C TYR A 73 -28.26 21.29 -4.41
N THR A 74 -27.28 22.19 -4.22
CA THR A 74 -27.53 23.61 -3.94
C THR A 74 -28.16 24.33 -5.15
N GLU A 75 -27.67 24.07 -6.37
CA GLU A 75 -28.27 24.60 -7.60
C GLU A 75 -29.69 24.04 -7.82
N PHE A 76 -29.92 22.77 -7.51
CA PHE A 76 -31.24 22.14 -7.60
C PHE A 76 -32.26 22.84 -6.68
N LYS A 77 -31.86 23.28 -5.49
CA LYS A 77 -32.71 24.13 -4.64
C LYS A 77 -33.10 25.46 -5.29
N LYS A 78 -32.26 26.02 -6.17
CA LYS A 78 -32.63 27.27 -6.86
C LYS A 78 -33.73 27.05 -7.89
N ILE A 79 -33.80 25.86 -8.49
CA ILE A 79 -34.88 25.50 -9.42
C ILE A 79 -36.24 25.61 -8.72
N ASP A 80 -36.34 25.23 -7.45
CA ASP A 80 -37.56 25.41 -6.65
C ASP A 80 -38.03 26.88 -6.61
N LYS A 81 -37.09 27.83 -6.45
CA LYS A 81 -37.39 29.26 -6.49
C LYS A 81 -37.90 29.72 -7.86
N ASP A 82 -37.38 29.15 -8.94
CA ASP A 82 -37.80 29.51 -10.29
C ASP A 82 -39.16 28.90 -10.62
N VAL A 83 -39.43 27.67 -10.17
CA VAL A 83 -40.76 27.04 -10.24
C VAL A 83 -41.78 27.87 -9.45
N TYR A 84 -41.45 28.29 -8.23
CA TYR A 84 -42.32 29.15 -7.40
C TYR A 84 -42.72 30.46 -8.08
N LYS A 85 -41.82 31.08 -8.84
CA LYS A 85 -42.12 32.29 -9.62
C LYS A 85 -43.04 32.02 -10.80
N ILE A 86 -42.98 30.84 -11.41
CA ILE A 86 -43.79 30.46 -12.57
C ILE A 86 -45.21 30.05 -12.13
N THR A 87 -45.35 29.44 -10.95
CA THR A 87 -46.63 28.93 -10.43
C THR A 87 -47.43 29.95 -9.64
N ASP A 88 -47.04 31.23 -9.67
CA ASP A 88 -47.74 32.36 -9.05
C ASP A 88 -48.07 32.12 -7.55
N GLY A 89 -47.12 31.50 -6.83
CA GLY A 89 -47.21 31.26 -5.39
C GLY A 89 -47.72 29.88 -4.96
N GLN A 90 -48.04 28.96 -5.89
CA GLN A 90 -48.26 27.55 -5.52
C GLN A 90 -46.92 26.81 -5.41
N ALA A 91 -46.47 26.56 -4.18
CA ALA A 91 -45.16 25.97 -3.90
C ALA A 91 -44.94 24.61 -4.60
N GLY A 92 -43.90 24.57 -5.45
CA GLY A 92 -43.21 23.32 -5.79
C GLY A 92 -42.47 22.83 -4.54
N GLY A 93 -42.28 21.51 -4.40
CA GLY A 93 -41.90 20.89 -3.13
C GLY A 93 -40.64 21.46 -2.46
N GLU A 94 -40.66 21.55 -1.12
CA GLU A 94 -39.52 22.00 -0.33
C GLU A 94 -38.30 21.09 -0.51
N ILE A 95 -37.31 21.55 -1.27
CA ILE A 95 -36.02 20.86 -1.42
C ILE A 95 -35.05 21.37 -0.34
N THR A 96 -34.76 20.53 0.64
CA THR A 96 -33.69 20.76 1.63
C THR A 96 -32.41 20.03 1.20
N PRO A 97 -31.34 20.74 0.78
CA PRO A 97 -30.09 20.10 0.41
C PRO A 97 -29.44 19.44 1.64
N GLU A 98 -29.25 18.14 1.57
CA GLU A 98 -28.37 17.42 2.48
C GLU A 98 -26.93 17.56 1.98
N ILE A 99 -26.06 18.17 2.79
CA ILE A 99 -24.66 18.38 2.45
C ILE A 99 -23.86 17.17 2.95
N ILE A 100 -23.06 16.59 2.07
CA ILE A 100 -22.15 15.50 2.41
C ILE A 100 -20.80 16.08 2.82
N GLU A 101 -20.26 15.62 3.94
CA GLU A 101 -18.90 15.99 4.37
C GLU A 101 -17.84 15.40 3.43
N LYS A 102 -16.78 16.16 3.20
CA LYS A 102 -15.64 15.69 2.40
C LYS A 102 -14.89 14.59 3.14
N PRO A 103 -14.26 13.65 2.42
CA PRO A 103 -13.33 12.72 3.02
C PRO A 103 -12.23 13.50 3.77
N LYS A 104 -12.09 13.27 5.08
CA LYS A 104 -10.97 13.80 5.86
C LYS A 104 -9.76 12.93 5.58
N ILE A 105 -8.90 13.41 4.69
CA ILE A 105 -7.59 12.81 4.47
C ILE A 105 -6.66 13.47 5.48
N GLU A 106 -6.58 12.92 6.69
CA GLU A 106 -5.49 13.25 7.62
C GLU A 106 -4.23 12.60 7.05
N ILE A 107 -3.29 13.45 6.62
CA ILE A 107 -1.95 13.06 6.14
C ILE A 107 -1.06 12.80 7.36
#